data_AF-A0A6N7ICU2-F1
#
_entry.id   AF-A0A6N7ICU2-F1
#
_cell.length_a   1.000
_cell.length_b   1.000
_cell.length_c   1.000
_cell.angle_alpha   90.00
_cell.angle_beta   90.00
_cell.angle_gamma   90.00
#
_symmetry.space_group_name_H-M   'P 1'
#
loop_
_entity.id
_entity.type
_entity.pdbx_description
1 polymer ?
#
loop_
_entity_poly.entity_id
_entity_poly.type
_entity_poly.pdbx_seq_one_letter_code
_entity_poly.pdbx_strand_id
1 'polypeptide(L)'
;MLTWAQFAGLVAAFAWAVLVGFLAYVLIKLARVLDQTTKLLASVEERTAPLLDEMATTVARTNDQLDRVDLITRNVQSVTDNVTGLTGLVTSAVGRPIVRVAAFGYGLRRAIGGGRRAEVQPRVRGEIKAERRGRRKDAA
;
A
#
# COMPACT_ATOMS: atom_id res chain seq x y z
N MET A 1 7.21 8.16 -102.42
CA MET A 1 8.47 8.02 -101.66
C MET A 1 8.13 8.24 -100.20
N LEU A 2 8.26 7.21 -99.36
CA LEU A 2 8.02 7.38 -97.93
C LEU A 2 9.10 8.32 -97.40
N THR A 3 8.71 9.49 -96.90
CA THR A 3 9.68 10.45 -96.38
C THR A 3 10.22 9.91 -95.06
N TRP A 4 11.52 10.03 -94.81
CA TRP A 4 12.18 9.56 -93.58
C TRP A 4 11.48 10.04 -92.29
N ALA A 5 10.78 11.18 -92.37
CA ALA A 5 9.93 11.71 -91.31
C ALA A 5 8.78 10.78 -90.89
N GLN A 6 8.14 10.08 -91.83
CA GLN A 6 7.04 9.15 -91.51
C GLN A 6 7.54 7.93 -90.75
N PHE A 7 8.71 7.41 -91.13
CA PHE A 7 9.32 6.29 -90.42
C PHE A 7 9.76 6.69 -89.01
N ALA A 8 10.35 7.87 -88.86
CA ALA A 8 10.70 8.42 -87.54
C ALA A 8 9.45 8.62 -86.66
N GLY A 9 8.34 9.12 -87.24
CA GLY A 9 7.07 9.28 -86.54
C GLY A 9 6.48 7.95 -86.05
N LEU A 10 6.57 6.89 -86.85
CA LEU A 10 6.08 5.57 -86.47
C LEU A 10 6.87 4.99 -85.28
N VAL A 11 8.20 5.10 -85.33
CA VAL A 11 9.07 4.63 -84.23
C VAL A 11 8.81 5.44 -82.96
N ALA A 12 8.68 6.76 -83.08
CA ALA A 12 8.36 7.63 -81.95
C ALA A 12 6.99 7.30 -81.34
N ALA A 13 5.97 7.05 -82.17
CA ALA A 13 4.65 6.65 -81.70
C ALA A 13 4.69 5.30 -80.97
N PHE A 14 5.45 4.33 -81.47
CA PHE A 14 5.61 3.04 -80.82
C PHE A 14 6.32 3.17 -79.46
N ALA A 15 7.42 3.93 -79.40
CA ALA A 15 8.12 4.19 -78.14
C ALA A 15 7.23 4.90 -77.11
N TRP A 16 6.44 5.88 -77.55
CA TRP A 16 5.47 6.57 -76.70
C TRP A 16 4.38 5.62 -76.19
N ALA A 17 3.83 4.76 -77.06
CA ALA A 17 2.83 3.78 -76.67
C ALA A 17 3.35 2.81 -75.60
N VAL A 18 4.61 2.35 -75.75
CA VAL A 18 5.27 1.50 -74.73
C VAL A 18 5.44 2.27 -73.42
N LEU A 19 5.88 3.53 -73.46
CA LEU A 19 6.03 4.37 -72.27
C LEU A 19 4.70 4.57 -71.53
N VAL A 20 3.63 4.87 -72.26
CA VAL A 20 2.28 5.02 -71.69
C VAL A 20 1.80 3.69 -71.10
N GLY A 21 2.03 2.57 -71.80
CA GLY A 21 1.70 1.24 -71.29
C GLY A 21 2.45 0.89 -70.01
N PHE A 22 3.73 1.21 -69.93
CA PHE A 22 4.54 1.06 -68.73
C PHE A 22 4.03 1.95 -67.58
N LEU A 23 3.72 3.21 -67.86
CA LEU A 23 3.19 4.14 -66.86
C LEU A 23 1.82 3.67 -66.33
N ALA A 24 0.93 3.22 -67.21
CA ALA A 24 -0.35 2.64 -66.82
C ALA A 24 -0.15 1.40 -65.92
N TYR A 25 0.79 0.52 -66.27
CA TYR A 25 1.14 -0.63 -65.44
C TYR A 25 1.63 -0.21 -64.04
N VAL A 26 2.52 0.78 -63.97
CA VAL A 26 3.04 1.32 -62.69
C VAL A 26 1.90 1.92 -61.87
N LEU A 27 1.02 2.71 -62.46
CA LEU A 27 -0.13 3.31 -61.78
C LEU A 27 -1.07 2.23 -61.22
N ILE A 28 -1.36 1.18 -61.99
CA ILE A 28 -2.19 0.06 -61.53
C ILE A 28 -1.51 -0.65 -60.36
N LYS A 29 -0.19 -0.87 -60.42
CA LYS A 29 0.55 -1.50 -59.34
C LYS A 29 0.52 -0.63 -58.07
N LEU A 30 0.67 0.68 -58.19
CA LEU A 30 0.56 1.62 -57.07
C LEU A 30 -0.84 1.62 -56.46
N ALA A 31 -1.89 1.66 -57.29
CA ALA A 31 -3.27 1.57 -56.84
C ALA A 31 -3.50 0.29 -56.01
N ARG A 32 -3.00 -0.85 -56.50
CA ARG A 32 -3.08 -2.12 -55.75
C ARG A 32 -2.36 -2.07 -54.41
N VAL A 33 -1.20 -1.41 -54.33
CA VAL A 33 -0.48 -1.25 -53.06
C VAL A 33 -1.29 -0.39 -52.08
N LEU A 34 -1.86 0.73 -52.54
CA LEU A 34 -2.71 1.59 -51.72
C LEU A 34 -3.97 0.85 -51.23
N ASP A 35 -4.58 0.03 -52.08
CA ASP A 35 -5.72 -0.81 -51.70
C ASP A 35 -5.35 -1.81 -50.61
N GLN A 36 -4.16 -2.42 -50.72
CA GLN A 36 -3.65 -3.32 -49.69
C GLN A 36 -3.40 -2.58 -48.37
N THR A 37 -2.77 -1.40 -48.41
CA THR A 37 -2.55 -0.56 -47.23
C THR A 37 -3.88 -0.16 -46.58
N THR A 38 -4.88 0.20 -47.39
CA THR A 38 -6.22 0.57 -46.89
C THR A 38 -6.88 -0.61 -46.18
N LYS A 39 -6.82 -1.81 -46.77
CA LYS A 39 -7.34 -3.03 -46.14
C LYS A 39 -6.61 -3.38 -44.85
N LEU A 40 -5.29 -3.22 -44.83
CA LEU A 40 -4.49 -3.43 -43.62
C LEU A 40 -4.91 -2.44 -42.52
N LEU A 41 -5.05 -1.16 -42.86
CA LEU A 41 -5.47 -0.14 -41.90
C LEU A 41 -6.87 -0.43 -41.34
N ALA A 42 -7.83 -0.79 -42.20
CA ALA A 42 -9.17 -1.20 -41.77
C ALA A 42 -9.11 -2.42 -40.82
N SER A 43 -8.27 -3.40 -41.11
CA SER A 43 -8.10 -4.58 -40.25
C SER A 43 -7.42 -4.26 -38.91
N VAL A 44 -6.52 -3.27 -38.88
CA VAL A 44 -5.89 -2.78 -37.66
C VAL A 44 -6.91 -2.03 -36.81
N GLU A 45 -7.71 -1.17 -37.43
CA GLU A 45 -8.79 -0.44 -36.75
C GLU A 45 -9.80 -1.41 -36.11
N GLU A 46 -10.28 -2.40 -36.86
CA GLU A 46 -11.23 -3.43 -36.41
C GLU A 46 -10.69 -4.24 -35.21
N ARG A 47 -9.36 -4.44 -35.13
CA ARG A 47 -8.71 -5.12 -34.01
C ARG A 47 -8.33 -4.20 -32.86
N THR A 48 -8.03 -2.92 -33.13
CA THR A 48 -7.50 -1.98 -32.14
C THR A 48 -8.61 -1.30 -31.34
N ALA A 49 -9.76 -1.00 -31.98
CA ALA A 49 -10.91 -0.42 -31.29
C ALA A 49 -11.36 -1.25 -30.07
N PRO A 50 -11.57 -2.58 -30.15
CA PRO A 50 -11.95 -3.38 -28.98
C PRO A 50 -10.83 -3.48 -27.94
N LEU A 51 -9.56 -3.51 -28.35
CA LEU A 51 -8.44 -3.52 -27.41
C LEU A 51 -8.34 -2.21 -26.61
N LEU A 52 -8.61 -1.06 -27.25
CA LEU A 52 -8.64 0.23 -26.57
C LEU A 52 -9.81 0.31 -25.58
N ASP A 53 -10.97 -0.22 -25.94
CA ASP A 53 -12.13 -0.30 -25.05
C ASP A 53 -11.87 -1.23 -23.84
N GLU A 54 -11.23 -2.38 -24.07
CA GLU A 54 -10.84 -3.31 -23.02
C GLU A 54 -9.74 -2.73 -22.11
N MET A 55 -8.79 -1.96 -22.67
CA MET A 55 -7.81 -1.20 -21.90
C MET A 55 -8.48 -0.11 -21.05
N ALA A 56 -9.41 0.65 -21.62
CA ALA A 56 -10.16 1.66 -20.88
C ALA A 56 -10.95 1.03 -19.72
N THR A 57 -11.60 -0.11 -19.99
CA THR A 57 -12.30 -0.90 -18.97
C THR A 57 -11.34 -1.44 -17.90
N THR A 58 -10.16 -1.90 -18.29
CA THR A 58 -9.12 -2.38 -17.36
C THR A 58 -8.64 -1.26 -16.46
N VAL A 59 -8.34 -0.08 -17.02
CA VAL A 59 -7.94 1.11 -16.26
C VAL A 59 -9.05 1.54 -15.30
N ALA A 60 -10.31 1.54 -15.74
CA ALA A 60 -11.45 1.83 -14.87
C ALA A 60 -11.55 0.83 -13.70
N ARG A 61 -11.40 -0.47 -13.97
CA ARG A 61 -11.38 -1.50 -12.92
C ARG A 61 -10.18 -1.36 -11.98
N THR A 62 -9.00 -1.02 -12.50
CA THR A 62 -7.81 -0.78 -11.68
C THR A 62 -8.00 0.44 -10.78
N ASN A 63 -8.65 1.50 -11.27
CA ASN A 63 -9.00 2.67 -10.47
C ASN A 63 -9.95 2.29 -9.31
N ASP A 64 -11.04 1.57 -9.59
CA ASP A 64 -11.95 1.05 -8.57
C ASP A 64 -11.23 0.16 -7.53
N GLN A 65 -10.26 -0.64 -7.98
CA GLN A 65 -9.45 -1.48 -7.08
C GLN A 65 -8.52 -0.64 -6.22
N LEU A 66 -7.91 0.42 -6.76
CA LEU A 66 -7.07 1.35 -6.00
C LEU A 66 -7.87 2.05 -4.91
N ASP A 67 -9.09 2.50 -5.21
CA ASP A 67 -9.99 3.09 -4.21
C ASP A 67 -10.33 2.10 -3.09
N ARG A 68 -10.60 0.84 -3.43
CA ARG A 68 -10.80 -0.22 -2.42
C ARG A 68 -9.56 -0.48 -1.58
N VAL A 69 -8.38 -0.49 -2.19
CA VAL A 69 -7.12 -0.68 -1.47
C VAL A 69 -6.87 0.48 -0.52
N ASP A 70 -7.13 1.72 -0.93
CA ASP A 70 -7.01 2.90 -0.07
C ASP A 70 -7.96 2.82 1.15
N LEU A 71 -9.20 2.37 0.96
CA LEU A 71 -10.12 2.09 2.06
C LEU A 71 -9.58 1.00 3.00
N ILE A 72 -9.04 -0.09 2.47
CA ILE A 72 -8.42 -1.15 3.28
C ILE A 72 -7.22 -0.59 4.05
N THR A 73 -6.37 0.21 3.42
CA THR A 73 -5.22 0.86 4.08
C THR A 73 -5.68 1.75 5.23
N ARG A 74 -6.72 2.57 5.05
CA ARG A 74 -7.30 3.37 6.15
C ARG A 74 -7.86 2.50 7.28
N ASN A 75 -8.56 1.43 6.94
CA ASN A 75 -9.08 0.48 7.93
C ASN A 75 -7.95 -0.20 8.70
N VAL A 76 -6.88 -0.60 8.01
CA VAL A 76 -5.67 -1.18 8.62
C VAL A 76 -5.00 -0.16 9.54
N GLN A 77 -4.85 1.09 9.11
CA GLN A 77 -4.34 2.17 9.97
C GLN A 77 -5.16 2.29 11.26
N SER A 78 -6.50 2.34 11.14
CA SER A 78 -7.40 2.38 12.29
C SER A 78 -7.26 1.16 13.20
N VAL A 79 -7.16 -0.06 12.64
CA VAL A 79 -6.92 -1.28 13.42
C VAL A 79 -5.57 -1.22 14.12
N THR A 80 -4.52 -0.78 13.43
CA THR A 80 -3.17 -0.62 14.01
C THR A 80 -3.17 0.41 15.14
N ASP A 81 -3.86 1.54 15.00
CA ASP A 81 -4.00 2.57 16.04
C ASP A 81 -4.75 2.02 17.25
N ASN A 82 -5.86 1.32 17.03
CA ASN A 82 -6.63 0.66 18.08
C ASN A 82 -5.81 -0.41 18.81
N VAL A 83 -5.06 -1.23 18.08
CA VAL A 83 -4.15 -2.23 18.67
C VAL A 83 -3.05 -1.55 19.47
N THR A 84 -2.45 -0.47 18.96
CA THR A 84 -1.41 0.29 19.69
C THR A 84 -1.97 0.87 20.98
N GLY A 85 -3.19 1.41 20.94
CA GLY A 85 -3.92 1.88 22.11
C GLY A 85 -4.19 0.76 23.12
N LEU A 86 -4.73 -0.37 22.67
CA LEU A 86 -4.99 -1.55 23.50
C LEU A 86 -3.70 -2.11 24.11
N THR A 87 -2.63 -2.26 23.32
CA THR A 87 -1.31 -2.68 23.80
C THR A 87 -0.77 -1.70 24.83
N GLY A 88 -0.91 -0.38 24.60
CA GLY A 88 -0.54 0.65 25.58
C GLY A 88 -1.33 0.52 26.89
N LEU A 89 -2.62 0.24 26.82
CA LEU A 89 -3.46 -0.03 27.99
C LEU A 89 -3.01 -1.30 28.74
N VAL A 90 -2.71 -2.37 28.01
CA VAL A 90 -2.18 -3.62 28.61
C VAL A 90 -0.80 -3.38 29.24
N THR A 91 0.12 -2.71 28.56
CA THR A 91 1.45 -2.39 29.10
C THR A 91 1.35 -1.49 30.34
N SER A 92 0.47 -0.49 30.32
CA SER A 92 0.23 0.38 31.48
C SER A 92 -0.45 -0.35 32.65
N ALA A 93 -1.30 -1.33 32.38
CA ALA A 93 -1.93 -2.19 33.38
C ALA A 93 -0.97 -3.24 33.97
N VAL A 94 0.06 -3.67 33.23
CA VAL A 94 0.97 -4.75 33.66
C VAL A 94 2.26 -4.24 34.30
N GLY A 95 2.71 -3.01 34.02
CA GLY A 95 4.06 -2.55 34.42
C GLY A 95 4.33 -2.37 35.92
N ARG A 96 3.33 -2.09 36.76
CA ARG A 96 3.47 -1.80 38.22
C ARG A 96 2.26 -2.17 39.13
N PRO A 97 1.00 -2.37 38.65
CA PRO A 97 -0.14 -2.59 39.54
C PRO A 97 -0.16 -3.91 40.31
N ILE A 98 0.42 -5.01 39.80
CA ILE A 98 0.33 -6.32 40.48
C ILE A 98 0.92 -6.27 41.90
N VAL A 99 2.08 -5.63 42.07
CA VAL A 99 2.70 -5.43 43.39
C VAL A 99 1.86 -4.52 44.29
N ARG A 100 1.18 -3.51 43.71
CA ARG A 100 0.31 -2.61 44.46
C ARG A 100 -1.02 -3.27 44.87
N VAL A 101 -1.60 -4.13 44.05
CA VAL A 101 -2.80 -4.91 44.40
C VAL A 101 -2.47 -5.91 45.51
N ALA A 102 -1.33 -6.60 45.42
CA ALA A 102 -0.85 -7.48 46.48
C ALA A 102 -0.57 -6.72 47.80
N ALA A 103 0.05 -5.54 47.71
CA ALA A 103 0.30 -4.69 48.89
C ALA A 103 -0.97 -4.10 49.51
N PHE A 104 -1.98 -3.75 48.69
CA PHE A 104 -3.27 -3.25 49.18
C PHE A 104 -4.06 -4.33 49.92
N GLY A 105 -4.06 -5.57 49.41
CA GLY A 105 -4.66 -6.73 50.09
C GLY A 105 -3.98 -7.05 51.43
N TYR A 106 -2.65 -6.99 51.49
CA TYR A 106 -1.90 -7.22 52.73
C TYR A 106 -2.10 -6.06 53.73
N GLY A 107 -2.15 -4.82 53.24
CA GLY A 107 -2.47 -3.62 54.04
C GLY A 107 -3.87 -3.67 54.63
N LEU A 108 -4.86 -4.11 53.85
CA LEU A 108 -6.24 -4.26 54.31
C LEU A 108 -6.38 -5.37 55.35
N ARG A 109 -5.78 -6.55 55.13
CA ARG A 109 -5.74 -7.61 56.14
C ARG A 109 -5.02 -7.16 57.42
N ARG A 110 -3.99 -6.31 57.30
CA ARG A 110 -3.27 -5.75 58.46
C ARG A 110 -4.05 -4.67 59.19
N ALA A 111 -4.92 -3.92 58.52
CA ALA A 111 -5.84 -2.96 59.16
C ALA A 111 -6.98 -3.69 59.89
N ILE A 112 -7.54 -4.73 59.27
CA ILE A 112 -8.65 -5.50 59.86
C ILE A 112 -8.16 -6.45 60.96
N GLY A 113 -6.96 -7.02 60.82
CA GLY A 113 -6.35 -7.92 61.81
C GLY A 113 -5.36 -7.24 62.78
N GLY A 114 -5.14 -5.93 62.66
CA GLY A 114 -4.04 -5.20 63.32
C GLY A 114 -4.23 -4.86 64.79
N GLY A 115 -5.41 -5.13 65.36
CA GLY A 115 -5.76 -4.73 66.73
C GLY A 115 -4.90 -5.32 67.85
N ARG A 116 -3.98 -6.27 67.58
CA ARG A 116 -3.16 -6.91 68.63
C ARG A 116 -1.65 -6.63 68.59
N ARG A 117 -1.13 -5.96 67.54
CA ARG A 117 0.33 -5.65 67.46
C ARG A 117 0.68 -4.19 67.77
N ALA A 118 -0.28 -3.27 67.72
CA ALA A 118 -0.07 -1.86 68.08
C ALA A 118 0.12 -1.65 69.60
N GLU A 119 -0.29 -2.60 70.44
CA GLU A 119 -0.18 -2.50 71.89
C GLU A 119 1.15 -3.05 72.46
N VAL A 120 1.86 -3.90 71.71
CA VAL A 120 3.12 -4.53 72.18
C VAL A 120 4.33 -3.59 72.04
N GLN A 121 4.32 -2.71 71.03
CA GLN A 121 5.46 -1.82 70.73
C GLN A 121 5.71 -0.71 71.78
N PRO A 122 4.69 -0.05 72.38
CA PRO A 122 4.93 0.91 73.45
C PRO A 122 5.32 0.26 74.79
N ARG A 123 4.91 -0.98 75.09
CA ARG A 123 5.31 -1.69 76.33
C ARG A 123 6.79 -2.09 76.32
N VAL A 124 7.28 -2.70 75.24
CA VAL A 124 8.70 -3.10 75.12
C VAL A 124 9.63 -1.88 75.17
N ARG A 125 9.21 -0.75 74.59
CA ARG A 125 10.00 0.49 74.63
C ARG A 125 10.01 1.15 76.02
N GLY A 126 8.97 0.92 76.83
CA GLY A 126 8.90 1.32 78.23
C GLY A 126 9.82 0.49 79.13
N GLU A 127 9.84 -0.83 78.93
CA GLU A 127 10.70 -1.75 79.69
C GLU A 127 12.19 -1.51 79.43
N ILE A 128 12.60 -1.33 78.16
CA ILE A 128 14.01 -1.05 77.81
C ILE A 128 14.48 0.30 78.42
N LYS A 129 13.57 1.27 78.57
CA LYS A 129 13.88 2.57 79.18
C LYS A 129 13.94 2.50 80.70
N ALA A 130 13.14 1.63 81.32
CA ALA A 130 13.19 1.36 82.76
C ALA A 130 14.48 0.60 83.15
N GLU A 131 14.89 -0.37 82.33
CA GLU A 131 16.11 -1.15 82.54
C GLU A 131 17.38 -0.27 82.45
N ARG A 132 17.41 0.67 81.49
CA ARG A 132 18.49 1.67 81.38
C ARG A 132 18.55 2.63 82.57
N ARG A 133 17.45 2.82 83.31
CA ARG A 133 17.39 3.73 84.47
C ARG A 133 17.78 3.02 85.77
N GLY A 134 17.61 1.70 85.85
CA GLY A 134 18.12 0.86 86.94
C GLY A 134 19.65 0.76 86.90
N ARG A 135 20.22 0.46 85.73
CA ARG A 135 21.66 0.28 85.54
C ARG A 135 22.53 1.51 85.85
N ARG A 136 21.92 2.70 85.95
CA ARG A 136 22.60 3.95 86.31
C ARG A 136 22.63 4.23 87.81
N LYS A 137 21.84 3.49 88.61
CA LYS A 137 21.82 3.60 90.07
C LYS A 137 22.81 2.63 90.74
N ASP A 138 23.16 1.54 90.07
CA ASP A 138 24.13 0.55 90.56
C ASP A 138 25.59 0.92 90.24
N ALA A 139 25.82 2.08 89.61
CA ALA A 139 27.14 2.60 89.22
C ALA A 139 27.51 3.90 89.95
N ALA A 140 26.85 4.19 91.08
CA ALA A 140 27.13 5.32 91.97
C ALA A 140 27.55 4.80 93.36
#